data_AF-A0A3D8VML8-F1
#
_entry.id   AF-A0A3D8VML8-F1
#
_cell.length_a   1.000
_cell.length_b   1.000
_cell.length_c   1.000
_cell.angle_alpha   90.00
_cell.angle_beta   90.00
_cell.angle_gamma   90.00
#
_symmetry.space_group_name_H-M   'P 1'
#
loop_
_entity.id
_entity.type
_entity.pdbx_description
1 polymer ?
#
loop_
_entity_poly.entity_id
_entity_poly.type
_entity_poly.pdbx_seq_one_letter_code
_entity_poly.pdbx_strand_id
1 'polypeptide(L)'
;MPKSVLGKLCLLMLVIFFIQIVLFARMMSINFFGAMVQFIKFTPFTSLVGIIIGLLSLNKEREKRIVPVITLIVSIIFLLIFLLFLFGFSFGG
;
A
#
# COMPACT_ATOMS: atom_id res chain seq x y z
N MET A 1 -15.52 -12.17 -7.68
CA MET A 1 -14.45 -11.50 -8.45
C MET A 1 -14.96 -10.17 -8.98
N PRO A 2 -14.14 -9.10 -8.91
CA PRO A 2 -14.44 -7.81 -9.55
C PRO A 2 -14.60 -8.02 -11.06
N LYS A 3 -15.66 -7.45 -11.63
CA LYS A 3 -15.95 -7.58 -13.07
C LYS A 3 -15.31 -6.45 -13.87
N SER A 4 -15.07 -5.30 -13.24
CA SER A 4 -14.50 -4.12 -13.90
C SER A 4 -12.96 -4.19 -13.99
N VAL A 5 -12.38 -3.51 -14.99
CA VAL A 5 -10.93 -3.37 -15.11
C VAL A 5 -10.33 -2.70 -13.85
N LEU A 6 -11.02 -1.70 -13.30
CA LEU A 6 -10.57 -1.02 -12.08
C LEU A 6 -10.61 -1.93 -10.84
N GLY A 7 -11.62 -2.80 -10.72
CA GLY A 7 -11.68 -3.76 -9.62
C GLY A 7 -10.57 -4.83 -9.73
N LYS A 8 -10.20 -5.26 -10.94
CA LYS A 8 -9.02 -6.12 -11.16
C LYS A 8 -7.72 -5.41 -10.78
N LEU A 9 -7.60 -4.12 -11.09
CA LEU A 9 -6.46 -3.30 -10.66
C LEU A 9 -6.39 -3.16 -9.14
N CYS A 10 -7.52 -2.99 -8.44
CA CYS A 10 -7.53 -3.02 -6.96
C CYS A 10 -6.98 -4.35 -6.42
N LEU A 11 -7.38 -5.47 -7.03
CA LEU A 11 -6.88 -6.79 -6.62
C LEU A 11 -5.37 -6.93 -6.87
N LEU A 12 -4.89 -6.44 -8.03
CA LEU A 12 -3.45 -6.36 -8.32
C LEU A 12 -2.71 -5.51 -7.28
N MET A 13 -3.26 -4.35 -6.90
CA MET A 13 -2.67 -3.49 -5.88
C MET A 13 -2.57 -4.18 -4.51
N LEU A 14 -3.59 -4.95 -4.12
CA LEU A 14 -3.52 -5.75 -2.89
C LEU A 14 -2.40 -6.80 -2.93
N VAL A 15 -2.18 -7.44 -4.09
CA VAL A 15 -1.06 -8.37 -4.28
C VAL A 15 0.28 -7.63 -4.17
N ILE A 16 0.39 -6.44 -4.76
CA ILE A 16 1.59 -5.59 -4.66
C ILE A 16 1.86 -5.22 -3.20
N PHE A 17 0.86 -4.79 -2.43
CA PHE A 17 1.01 -4.50 -1.00
C PHE A 17 1.43 -5.73 -0.20
N PHE A 18 0.87 -6.89 -0.50
CA PHE A 18 1.27 -8.14 0.15
C PHE A 18 2.74 -8.47 -0.11
N ILE A 19 3.19 -8.40 -1.37
CA ILE A 19 4.60 -8.61 -1.72
C ILE A 19 5.50 -7.60 -1.01
N GLN A 20 5.09 -6.33 -0.95
CA GLN A 20 5.85 -5.27 -0.29
C GLN A 20 6.03 -5.55 1.22
N ILE A 21 5.01 -6.06 1.92
CA ILE A 21 5.14 -6.48 3.34
C ILE A 21 6.10 -7.64 3.49
N VAL A 22 5.97 -8.69 2.66
CA VAL A 22 6.81 -9.88 2.76
C VAL A 22 8.28 -9.52 2.53
N LEU A 23 8.56 -8.70 1.50
CA LEU A 23 9.91 -8.22 1.22
C LEU A 23 10.44 -7.32 2.34
N PHE A 24 9.62 -6.44 2.88
CA PHE A 24 9.99 -5.59 4.01
C PHE A 24 10.36 -6.42 5.24
N ALA A 25 9.49 -7.37 5.64
CA ALA A 25 9.73 -8.25 6.78
C ALA A 25 11.01 -9.09 6.61
N ARG A 26 11.27 -9.60 5.41
CA ARG A 26 12.51 -10.33 5.11
C ARG A 26 13.74 -9.43 5.18
N MET A 27 13.66 -8.22 4.65
CA MET A 27 14.82 -7.30 4.65
C MET A 27 15.12 -6.77 6.06
N MET A 28 14.13 -6.67 6.94
CA MET A 28 14.32 -6.24 8.32
C MET A 28 15.29 -7.14 9.11
N SER A 29 15.35 -8.45 8.81
CA SER A 29 16.27 -9.37 9.48
C SER A 29 17.67 -9.42 8.87
N ILE A 30 17.84 -8.94 7.63
CA ILE A 30 19.13 -8.97 6.90
C ILE A 30 19.83 -7.61 6.98
N ASN A 31 19.09 -6.54 6.69
CA ASN A 31 19.59 -5.17 6.68
C ASN A 31 18.45 -4.22 7.03
N PHE A 32 18.29 -3.98 8.33
CA PHE A 32 17.24 -3.13 8.89
C PHE A 32 17.21 -1.72 8.28
N PHE A 33 18.36 -1.05 8.21
CA PHE A 33 18.44 0.30 7.66
C PHE A 33 18.10 0.32 6.16
N GLY A 34 18.61 -0.64 5.40
CA GLY A 34 18.27 -0.81 3.98
C GLY A 34 16.77 -1.06 3.77
N ALA A 35 16.15 -1.90 4.60
CA ALA A 35 14.72 -2.19 4.55
C ALA A 35 13.88 -0.91 4.77
N MET A 36 14.24 -0.12 5.78
CA MET A 36 13.57 1.16 6.06
C MET A 36 13.71 2.15 4.90
N VAL A 37 14.93 2.38 4.40
CA VAL A 37 15.16 3.33 3.30
C VAL A 37 14.38 2.91 2.05
N GLN A 38 14.36 1.62 1.72
CA GLN A 38 13.57 1.11 0.60
C GLN A 38 12.07 1.29 0.82
N PHE A 39 11.59 1.03 2.03
CA PHE A 39 10.18 1.25 2.39
C PHE A 39 9.80 2.72 2.22
N ILE A 40 10.61 3.65 2.75
CA ILE A 40 10.38 5.09 2.62
C ILE A 40 10.36 5.53 1.16
N LYS A 41 11.23 4.97 0.31
CA LYS A 41 11.29 5.30 -1.12
C LYS A 41 10.08 4.81 -1.91
N PHE A 42 9.63 3.57 -1.68
CA PHE A 42 8.60 2.95 -2.53
C PHE A 42 7.17 3.14 -2.01
N THR A 43 6.96 3.11 -0.68
CA THR A 43 5.64 3.20 -0.07
C THR A 43 4.81 4.41 -0.47
N PRO A 44 5.33 5.66 -0.58
CA PRO A 44 4.48 6.80 -0.94
C PRO A 44 3.89 6.63 -2.34
N PHE A 45 4.65 6.09 -3.30
CA PHE A 45 4.15 5.85 -4.66
C PHE A 45 3.11 4.73 -4.68
N THR A 46 3.39 3.58 -4.04
CA THR A 46 2.46 2.45 -4.05
C THR A 46 1.17 2.77 -3.29
N SER A 47 1.24 3.47 -2.15
CA SER A 47 0.07 3.91 -1.40
C SER A 47 -0.77 4.93 -2.16
N LEU A 48 -0.16 5.92 -2.82
CA LEU A 48 -0.90 6.91 -3.61
C LEU A 48 -1.63 6.28 -4.80
N VAL A 49 -0.95 5.38 -5.52
CA VAL A 49 -1.57 4.64 -6.63
C VAL A 49 -2.73 3.78 -6.12
N GLY A 50 -2.54 3.10 -4.98
CA GLY A 50 -3.59 2.31 -4.34
C GLY A 50 -4.81 3.14 -3.93
N ILE A 51 -4.58 4.36 -3.42
CA ILE A 51 -5.66 5.31 -3.07
C ILE A 51 -6.41 5.76 -4.32
N ILE A 52 -5.71 6.20 -5.36
CA ILE A 52 -6.33 6.70 -6.59
C ILE A 52 -7.17 5.61 -7.24
N ILE A 53 -6.60 4.40 -7.40
CA ILE A 53 -7.31 3.27 -8.01
C ILE A 53 -8.49 2.83 -7.13
N GLY A 54 -8.31 2.79 -5.80
CA GLY A 54 -9.35 2.43 -4.85
C GLY A 54 -10.58 3.37 -4.91
N LEU A 55 -10.34 4.69 -4.94
CA LEU A 55 -11.40 5.69 -5.08
C LEU A 55 -12.12 5.60 -6.42
N LEU A 56 -11.38 5.48 -7.53
CA LEU A 56 -11.98 5.35 -8.87
C LEU A 56 -12.81 4.06 -9.00
N SER A 57 -12.35 2.98 -8.38
CA SER A 57 -13.04 1.68 -8.42
C SER A 57 -14.31 1.65 -7.57
N LEU A 58 -14.34 2.36 -6.44
CA LEU A 58 -15.53 2.55 -5.59
C LEU A 58 -16.71 3.16 -6.36
N ASN A 59 -16.43 4.11 -7.25
CA ASN A 59 -17.44 4.77 -8.06
C ASN A 59 -17.99 3.86 -9.18
N LYS A 60 -17.20 2.89 -9.66
CA LYS A 60 -17.62 1.95 -10.73
C LYS A 60 -18.27 0.67 -10.21
N GLU A 61 -17.83 0.11 -9.10
CA GLU A 61 -18.39 -1.14 -8.56
C GLU A 61 -19.45 -0.87 -7.48
N ARG A 62 -20.73 -0.70 -7.87
CA ARG A 62 -21.82 -0.39 -6.92
C ARG A 62 -22.17 -1.56 -5.99
N GLU A 63 -22.11 -2.81 -6.44
CA GLU A 63 -22.59 -3.98 -5.69
C GLU A 63 -21.51 -4.73 -4.90
N LYS A 64 -20.23 -4.66 -5.30
CA LYS A 64 -19.13 -5.44 -4.70
C LYS A 64 -17.93 -4.57 -4.30
N ARG A 65 -18.19 -3.59 -3.44
CA ARG A 65 -17.21 -2.59 -2.97
C ARG A 65 -16.11 -3.12 -2.05
N ILE A 66 -16.18 -4.39 -1.64
CA ILE A 66 -15.26 -4.98 -0.64
C ILE A 66 -13.79 -4.84 -1.09
N VAL A 67 -13.47 -5.20 -2.33
CA VAL A 67 -12.09 -5.17 -2.82
C VAL A 67 -11.55 -3.73 -2.90
N PRO A 68 -12.25 -2.76 -3.51
CA PRO A 68 -11.86 -1.35 -3.49
C PRO A 68 -11.70 -0.77 -2.07
N VAL A 69 -12.62 -1.08 -1.15
CA VAL A 69 -12.59 -0.58 0.23
C VAL A 69 -11.38 -1.12 0.98
N ILE A 70 -11.11 -2.42 0.91
CA ILE A 70 -9.91 -3.01 1.53
C ILE A 70 -8.65 -2.38 0.92
N THR A 71 -8.62 -2.18 -0.40
CA THR A 71 -7.46 -1.55 -1.08
C THR A 71 -7.21 -0.15 -0.53
N LEU A 72 -8.25 0.65 -0.31
CA LEU A 72 -8.11 1.97 0.29
C LEU A 72 -7.60 1.91 1.73
N ILE A 73 -8.20 1.06 2.57
CA ILE A 73 -7.80 0.90 3.96
C ILE A 73 -6.32 0.51 4.05
N VAL A 74 -5.90 -0.50 3.28
CA VAL A 74 -4.51 -0.96 3.24
C VAL A 74 -3.59 0.15 2.74
N SER A 75 -3.97 0.88 1.70
CA SER A 75 -3.17 1.99 1.18
C SER A 75 -2.98 3.10 2.21
N ILE A 76 -4.04 3.44 2.96
CA ILE A 76 -3.98 4.45 4.04
C ILE A 76 -3.09 3.96 5.18
N ILE A 77 -3.19 2.68 5.58
CA ILE A 77 -2.33 2.09 6.60
C ILE A 77 -0.86 2.18 6.17
N PHE A 78 -0.54 1.85 4.92
CA PHE A 78 0.83 1.96 4.41
C PHE A 78 1.33 3.41 4.39
N LEU A 79 0.47 4.36 4.00
CA LEU A 79 0.79 5.78 4.06
C LEU A 79 1.10 6.23 5.50
N LEU A 80 0.29 5.83 6.47
CA LEU A 80 0.51 6.16 7.89
C LEU A 80 1.81 5.53 8.41
N ILE A 81 2.08 4.26 8.09
CA ILE A 81 3.32 3.59 8.44
C ILE A 81 4.52 4.30 7.80
N PHE A 82 4.40 4.72 6.53
CA PHE A 82 5.42 5.53 5.87
C PHE A 82 5.70 6.83 6.62
N LEU A 83 4.66 7.58 7.00
CA LEU A 83 4.80 8.81 7.76
C LEU A 83 5.47 8.55 9.12
N LEU A 84 5.11 7.46 9.80
CA LEU A 84 5.75 7.05 11.05
C LEU A 84 7.24 6.77 10.87
N PHE A 85 7.64 6.04 9.82
CA PHE A 85 9.06 5.80 9.54
C PHE A 85 9.80 7.08 9.15
N LEU A 86 9.19 7.91 8.30
CA LEU A 86 9.79 9.15 7.83
C LEU A 86 10.04 10.12 9.00
N PHE A 87 9.01 10.41 9.79
CA PHE A 87 9.09 11.36 10.89
C PHE A 87 9.77 10.76 12.12
N GLY A 88 9.51 9.49 12.44
CA GLY A 88 10.16 8.80 13.56
C GLY A 88 11.68 8.76 13.43
N PHE A 89 12.19 8.58 12.20
CA PHE A 89 13.63 8.58 11.97
C PHE A 89 14.20 9.99 11.76
N SER A 90 13.44 10.91 11.16
CA SER A 90 13.90 12.27 10.90
C SER A 90 13.95 13.17 12.15
N PHE A 91 13.21 12.85 13.21
CA PHE A 91 13.13 13.66 14.44
C PHE A 91 13.53 12.92 15.72
N GLY A 92 13.78 11.61 15.66
CA GLY A 92 14.19 10.77 16.79
C GLY A 92 15.66 10.33 16.77
N GLY A 93 16.47 10.87 15.85
CA GLY A 93 17.91 10.65 15.76
C GLY A 93 18.72 11.70 16.52
#